data_AF-A0A0C2FJF1-F1
#
_entry.id   AF-A0A0C2FJF1-F1
#
_cell.length_a   1.000
_cell.length_b   1.000
_cell.length_c   1.000
_cell.angle_alpha   90.00
_cell.angle_beta   90.00
_cell.angle_gamma   90.00
#
_symmetry.space_group_name_H-M   'P 1'
#
loop_
_entity.id
_entity.type
_entity.pdbx_description
1 polymer ?
#
loop_
_entity_poly.entity_id
_entity_poly.type
_entity_poly.pdbx_seq_one_letter_code
_entity_poly.pdbx_strand_id
1 'polypeptide(L)'
;MTRRMSGYNEIAFPPCGCPTRKAGDVVMVVRFASLLLTSDPPNAEIQVEISWDDIIEYHVDEGGRAFQFNFKREGKRAKPIKLFSNYAEYMAECFAQILFERQVASNWKPTRLITESVESSSDHRTEIPSEDL
;
A
#
# COMPACT_ATOMS: atom_id res chain seq x y z
N MET A 1 7.36 -9.46 9.68
CA MET A 1 7.83 -10.39 8.63
C MET A 1 6.68 -10.87 7.74
N THR A 2 5.45 -10.98 8.26
CA THR A 2 4.22 -11.42 7.56
C THR A 2 3.83 -10.59 6.32
N ARG A 3 4.06 -9.27 6.33
CA ARG A 3 3.73 -8.36 5.20
C ARG A 3 4.48 -8.64 3.90
N ARG A 4 5.47 -9.53 3.89
CA ARG A 4 6.27 -9.92 2.71
C ARG A 4 5.90 -11.30 2.18
N MET A 5 4.95 -12.00 2.80
CA MET A 5 4.53 -13.33 2.34
C MET A 5 3.61 -13.20 1.13
N SER A 6 3.81 -14.06 0.13
CA SER A 6 2.93 -14.16 -1.03
C SER A 6 1.48 -14.39 -0.61
N GLY A 7 0.52 -13.71 -1.25
CA GLY A 7 -0.91 -13.81 -0.94
C GLY A 7 -1.39 -13.01 0.27
N TYR A 8 -0.49 -12.50 1.12
CA TYR A 8 -0.88 -11.64 2.24
C TYR A 8 -1.09 -10.19 1.75
N ASN A 9 -2.27 -9.62 2.01
CA ASN A 9 -2.69 -8.31 1.48
C ASN A 9 -2.56 -8.22 -0.06
N GLU A 10 -2.95 -9.28 -0.73
CA GLU A 10 -2.95 -9.40 -2.18
C GLU A 10 -4.35 -9.79 -2.66
N ILE A 11 -4.86 -9.06 -3.66
CA ILE A 11 -6.15 -9.35 -4.31
C ILE A 11 -5.87 -9.60 -5.79
N ALA A 12 -6.11 -10.83 -6.24
CA ALA A 12 -6.06 -11.19 -7.65
C ALA A 12 -7.48 -11.18 -8.22
N PHE A 13 -7.68 -10.42 -9.30
CA PHE A 13 -8.95 -10.36 -10.02
C PHE A 13 -9.04 -11.48 -11.06
N PRO A 14 -10.26 -11.94 -11.42
CA PRO A 14 -10.44 -12.82 -12.56
C PRO A 14 -9.86 -12.22 -13.86
N PRO A 15 -9.56 -13.04 -14.87
CA PRO A 15 -9.05 -12.55 -16.15
C PRO A 15 -9.93 -11.44 -16.74
N CYS A 16 -9.30 -10.34 -17.13
CA CYS A 16 -9.93 -9.13 -17.64
C CYS A 16 -9.57 -8.92 -19.11
N GLY A 17 -10.53 -8.47 -19.91
CA GLY A 17 -10.25 -8.08 -21.30
C GLY A 17 -9.37 -6.84 -21.35
N CYS A 18 -8.30 -6.85 -22.16
CA CYS A 18 -7.38 -5.72 -22.28
C CYS A 18 -7.10 -5.40 -23.76
N PRO A 19 -7.65 -4.32 -24.32
CA PRO A 19 -7.59 -4.04 -25.76
C PRO A 19 -6.18 -3.65 -26.22
N THR A 20 -5.33 -3.15 -25.31
CA THR A 20 -3.94 -2.79 -25.63
C THR A 20 -3.02 -4.01 -25.72
N ARG A 21 -3.49 -5.20 -25.30
CA ARG A 21 -2.72 -6.43 -25.35
C ARG A 21 -3.18 -7.30 -26.52
N LYS A 22 -2.23 -7.66 -27.40
CA LYS A 22 -2.51 -8.50 -28.58
C LYS A 22 -2.81 -9.97 -28.26
N ALA A 23 -2.57 -10.43 -27.03
CA ALA A 23 -2.67 -11.83 -26.66
C ALA A 23 -3.29 -11.96 -25.26
N GLY A 24 -4.49 -12.53 -25.18
CA GLY A 24 -5.09 -13.07 -23.96
C GLY A 24 -5.53 -12.04 -22.91
N ASP A 25 -6.37 -12.54 -22.01
CA ASP A 25 -6.86 -11.80 -20.86
C ASP A 25 -5.73 -11.46 -19.88
N VAL A 26 -5.91 -10.37 -19.14
CA VAL A 26 -4.98 -9.87 -18.14
C VAL A 26 -5.57 -10.13 -16.76
N VAL A 27 -4.78 -10.75 -15.89
CA VAL A 27 -5.05 -10.82 -14.46
C VAL A 27 -4.39 -9.63 -13.78
N MET A 28 -5.18 -8.79 -13.13
CA MET A 28 -4.68 -7.73 -12.28
C MET A 28 -4.55 -8.24 -10.86
N VAL A 29 -3.40 -7.98 -10.24
CA VAL A 29 -3.12 -8.35 -8.87
C VAL A 29 -2.68 -7.12 -8.08
N VAL A 30 -3.52 -6.70 -7.15
CA VAL A 30 -3.29 -5.54 -6.28
C VAL A 30 -2.56 -6.00 -5.04
N ARG A 31 -1.37 -5.45 -4.78
CA ARG A 31 -0.58 -5.73 -3.57
C ARG A 31 -0.23 -4.42 -2.88
N PHE A 32 0.01 -4.47 -1.57
CA PHE A 32 0.47 -3.28 -0.84
C PHE A 32 1.78 -2.68 -1.39
N ALA A 33 2.69 -3.55 -1.84
CA ALA A 33 3.99 -3.13 -2.37
C ALA A 33 3.91 -2.55 -3.80
N SER A 34 3.09 -3.15 -4.66
CA SER A 34 3.04 -2.86 -6.10
C SER A 34 1.73 -3.34 -6.74
N LEU A 35 1.49 -2.92 -7.97
CA LEU A 35 0.46 -3.48 -8.84
C LEU A 35 1.11 -4.45 -9.83
N LEU A 36 0.60 -5.68 -9.95
CA LEU A 36 1.07 -6.66 -10.92
C LEU A 36 0.00 -6.91 -11.99
N LEU A 37 0.39 -6.83 -13.26
CA LEU A 37 -0.40 -7.35 -14.39
C LEU A 37 0.25 -8.63 -14.89
N THR A 38 -0.53 -9.72 -14.98
CA THR A 38 -0.08 -11.03 -15.44
C THR A 38 -1.14 -11.73 -16.31
N SER A 39 -0.91 -12.97 -16.69
CA SER A 39 -1.86 -13.86 -17.37
C SER A 39 -2.26 -15.01 -16.45
N ASP A 40 -3.28 -15.76 -16.84
CA ASP A 40 -3.60 -17.06 -16.25
C ASP A 40 -3.46 -18.16 -17.32
N PRO A 41 -2.53 -19.12 -17.18
CA PRO A 41 -1.55 -19.24 -16.10
C PRO A 41 -0.49 -18.12 -16.13
N PRO A 42 0.20 -17.84 -15.01
CA PRO A 42 1.24 -16.81 -14.95
C PRO A 42 2.38 -17.09 -15.92
N ASN A 43 2.78 -16.07 -16.69
CA ASN A 43 3.96 -16.11 -17.54
C ASN A 43 4.89 -14.94 -17.21
N ALA A 44 6.10 -15.26 -16.73
CA ALA A 44 7.07 -14.30 -16.24
C ALA A 44 7.58 -13.33 -17.33
N GLU A 45 7.61 -13.73 -18.61
CA GLU A 45 8.11 -12.90 -19.70
C GLU A 45 7.19 -11.72 -20.03
N ILE A 46 5.91 -11.84 -19.66
CA ILE A 46 4.87 -10.86 -19.98
C ILE A 46 4.32 -10.13 -18.75
N GLN A 47 4.83 -10.45 -17.56
CA GLN A 47 4.46 -9.80 -16.33
C GLN A 47 4.92 -8.34 -16.30
N VAL A 48 4.05 -7.48 -15.80
CA VAL A 48 4.37 -6.06 -15.61
C VAL A 48 4.07 -5.68 -14.18
N GLU A 49 5.12 -5.43 -13.42
CA GLU A 49 5.03 -4.85 -12.08
C GLU A 49 5.13 -3.31 -12.16
N ILE A 50 4.25 -2.61 -11.43
CA ILE A 50 4.10 -1.16 -11.46
C ILE A 50 4.16 -0.66 -10.02
N SER A 51 5.02 0.34 -9.76
CA SER A 51 5.04 1.01 -8.46
C SER A 51 3.77 1.84 -8.28
N TRP A 52 3.24 1.89 -7.07
CA TRP A 52 2.16 2.82 -6.73
C TRP A 52 2.56 4.28 -6.99
N ASP A 53 3.84 4.60 -6.87
CA ASP A 53 4.36 5.95 -7.12
C ASP A 53 4.41 6.29 -8.63
N ASP A 54 4.33 5.28 -9.51
CA ASP A 54 4.23 5.48 -10.96
C ASP A 54 2.77 5.70 -11.42
N ILE A 55 1.77 5.40 -10.59
CA ILE A 55 0.35 5.56 -10.93
C ILE A 55 -0.01 7.04 -10.84
N ILE A 56 -0.52 7.61 -11.94
CA ILE A 56 -0.88 9.03 -12.04
C ILE A 56 -2.34 9.25 -11.65
N GLU A 57 -3.23 8.46 -12.25
CA GLU A 57 -4.67 8.58 -12.10
C GLU A 57 -5.35 7.25 -12.43
N TYR A 58 -6.57 7.07 -11.93
CA TYR A 58 -7.43 5.95 -12.24
C TYR A 58 -8.90 6.39 -12.21
N HIS A 59 -9.75 5.71 -12.97
CA HIS A 59 -11.20 5.95 -13.00
C HIS A 59 -11.95 4.71 -13.46
N VAL A 60 -13.25 4.70 -13.17
CA VAL A 60 -14.19 3.67 -13.63
C VAL A 60 -15.05 4.26 -14.74
N ASP A 61 -15.22 3.48 -15.81
CA ASP A 61 -15.96 3.84 -17.01
C ASP A 61 -17.04 2.81 -17.35
N GLU A 62 -17.78 3.09 -18.42
CA GLU A 62 -18.72 2.16 -19.06
C GLU A 62 -19.77 1.60 -18.10
N GLY A 63 -20.23 2.45 -17.16
CA GLY A 63 -21.22 2.07 -16.15
C GLY A 63 -20.72 0.97 -15.22
N GLY A 64 -19.46 1.03 -14.79
CA GLY A 64 -18.89 0.09 -13.83
C GLY A 64 -18.24 -1.15 -14.45
N ARG A 65 -18.00 -1.15 -15.77
CA ARG A 65 -17.53 -2.33 -16.54
C ARG A 65 -16.13 -2.19 -17.10
N ALA A 66 -15.54 -1.01 -16.99
CA ALA A 66 -14.17 -0.77 -17.39
C ALA A 66 -13.42 -0.03 -16.29
N PHE A 67 -12.25 -0.54 -15.95
CA PHE A 67 -11.31 0.12 -15.06
C PHE A 67 -10.14 0.67 -15.88
N GLN A 68 -9.84 1.96 -15.72
CA GLN A 68 -8.75 2.62 -16.41
C GLN A 68 -7.75 3.21 -15.44
N PHE A 69 -6.46 3.12 -15.77
CA PHE A 69 -5.42 3.83 -15.06
C PHE A 69 -4.26 4.21 -15.97
N ASN A 70 -3.59 5.31 -15.62
CA ASN A 70 -2.40 5.81 -16.29
C ASN A 70 -1.19 5.65 -15.37
N PHE A 71 -0.09 5.14 -15.91
CA PHE A 71 1.18 5.07 -15.18
C PHE A 71 2.35 5.61 -15.99
N LYS A 72 3.33 6.19 -15.31
CA LYS A 72 4.53 6.77 -15.94
C LYS A 72 5.78 6.46 -15.12
N ARG A 73 6.59 5.55 -15.65
CA ARG A 73 7.95 5.32 -15.15
C ARG A 73 8.86 6.49 -15.49
N GLU A 74 9.86 6.72 -14.64
CA GLU A 74 10.88 7.74 -14.85
C GLU A 74 11.50 7.67 -16.26
N GLY A 75 11.60 8.83 -16.92
CA GLY A 75 12.14 8.94 -18.28
C GLY A 75 11.30 8.32 -19.39
N LYS A 76 10.11 7.76 -19.10
CA LYS A 76 9.22 7.13 -20.10
C LYS A 76 7.94 7.95 -20.31
N ARG A 77 7.29 7.73 -21.45
CA ARG A 77 5.94 8.25 -21.73
C ARG A 77 4.92 7.54 -20.84
N ALA A 78 3.93 8.29 -20.37
CA ALA A 78 2.78 7.73 -19.67
C ALA A 78 2.04 6.72 -20.56
N LYS A 79 1.58 5.62 -19.95
CA LYS A 79 0.88 4.52 -20.63
C LYS A 79 -0.51 4.34 -20.03
N PRO A 80 -1.57 4.43 -20.83
CA PRO A 80 -2.91 4.06 -20.41
C PRO A 80 -3.09 2.55 -20.44
N ILE A 81 -3.77 2.05 -19.41
CA ILE A 81 -4.29 0.68 -19.34
C ILE A 81 -5.79 0.76 -19.14
N LYS A 82 -6.53 -0.04 -19.91
CA LYS A 82 -7.97 -0.23 -19.78
C LYS A 82 -8.25 -1.72 -19.62
N LEU A 83 -8.95 -2.07 -18.56
CA LEU A 83 -9.38 -3.44 -18.25
C LEU A 83 -10.90 -3.50 -18.26
N PHE A 84 -11.46 -4.37 -19.08
CA PHE A 84 -12.88 -4.69 -19.05
C PHE A 84 -13.13 -5.78 -18.02
N SER A 85 -13.94 -5.46 -17.02
CA SER A 85 -14.22 -6.34 -15.89
C SER A 85 -15.52 -5.93 -15.20
N ASN A 86 -16.30 -6.91 -14.75
CA ASN A 86 -17.47 -6.68 -13.90
C ASN A 86 -17.09 -6.25 -12.46
N TYR A 87 -15.81 -6.20 -12.15
CA TYR A 87 -15.28 -5.80 -10.85
C TYR A 87 -14.64 -4.40 -10.88
N ALA A 88 -14.90 -3.59 -11.91
CA ALA A 88 -14.18 -2.31 -12.11
C ALA A 88 -14.35 -1.33 -10.93
N GLU A 89 -15.53 -1.28 -10.31
CA GLU A 89 -15.75 -0.48 -9.11
C GLU A 89 -14.91 -0.98 -7.94
N TYR A 90 -14.91 -2.28 -7.68
CA TYR A 90 -14.10 -2.88 -6.63
C TYR A 90 -12.59 -2.72 -6.88
N MET A 91 -12.15 -2.72 -8.14
CA MET A 91 -10.77 -2.39 -8.50
C MET A 91 -10.39 -0.96 -8.08
N ALA A 92 -11.28 0.00 -8.31
CA ALA A 92 -11.07 1.39 -7.90
C ALA A 92 -11.04 1.54 -6.37
N GLU A 93 -11.92 0.84 -5.65
CA GLU A 93 -11.89 0.79 -4.18
C GLU A 93 -10.56 0.22 -3.66
N CYS A 94 -10.04 -0.84 -4.29
CA CYS A 94 -8.74 -1.39 -3.93
C CYS A 94 -7.60 -0.36 -4.13
N PHE A 95 -7.61 0.41 -5.23
CA PHE A 95 -6.63 1.49 -5.43
C PHE A 95 -6.77 2.58 -4.36
N ALA A 96 -7.99 3.03 -4.07
CA ALA A 96 -8.26 4.03 -3.05
C ALA A 96 -7.74 3.58 -1.67
N GLN A 97 -8.02 2.33 -1.30
CA GLN A 97 -7.58 1.74 -0.05
C GLN A 97 -6.05 1.66 0.04
N ILE A 98 -5.36 1.18 -0.99
CA ILE A 98 -3.89 1.11 -1.00
C ILE A 98 -3.26 2.50 -0.85
N LEU A 99 -3.76 3.49 -1.60
CA LEU A 99 -3.22 4.86 -1.53
C LEU A 99 -3.43 5.46 -0.14
N PHE A 100 -4.61 5.26 0.45
CA PHE A 100 -4.90 5.69 1.82
C PHE A 100 -3.97 5.02 2.84
N GLU A 101 -3.84 3.69 2.81
CA GLU A 101 -3.00 2.97 3.75
C GLU A 101 -1.52 3.37 3.65
N ARG A 102 -1.03 3.58 2.42
CA ARG A 102 0.35 4.06 2.18
C ARG A 102 0.56 5.47 2.74
N GLN A 103 -0.40 6.37 2.55
CA GLN A 103 -0.36 7.72 3.10
C GLN A 103 -0.40 7.71 4.64
N VAL A 104 -1.25 6.89 5.24
CA VAL A 104 -1.30 6.74 6.70
C VAL A 104 0.02 6.19 7.23
N ALA A 105 0.59 5.17 6.58
CA ALA A 105 1.86 4.58 6.95
C ALA A 105 3.04 5.57 6.85
N SER A 106 3.06 6.44 5.82
CA SER A 106 4.10 7.46 5.68
C SER A 106 4.00 8.56 6.71
N ASN A 107 2.78 8.88 7.15
CA ASN A 107 2.50 9.97 8.08
C ASN A 107 2.62 9.53 9.55
N TRP A 108 2.76 8.22 9.81
CA TRP A 108 2.86 7.68 11.16
C TRP A 108 4.12 8.19 11.86
N LYS A 109 3.93 9.00 12.90
CA LYS A 109 4.98 9.35 13.85
C LYS A 109 4.89 8.38 15.03
N PRO A 110 5.98 7.67 15.39
CA PRO A 110 6.00 6.88 16.60
C PRO A 110 5.69 7.80 17.77
N THR A 111 4.56 7.57 18.44
CA THR A 111 4.32 8.17 19.75
C THR A 111 5.40 7.59 20.65
N ARG A 112 6.41 8.39 21.02
CA ARG A 112 7.37 7.99 22.05
C ARG A 112 6.54 7.72 23.30
N LEU A 113 6.45 6.45 23.70
CA LEU A 113 5.98 6.12 25.04
C LEU A 113 6.88 6.91 25.99
N ILE A 114 6.28 7.82 26.76
CA ILE A 114 7.00 8.61 27.76
C ILE A 114 7.56 7.59 28.74
N THR A 115 8.88 7.36 28.68
CA THR A 115 9.62 6.81 29.81
C THR A 115 9.60 7.90 30.87
N GLU A 116 8.59 7.86 31.76
CA GLU A 116 8.66 8.56 33.03
C GLU A 116 9.72 7.84 33.87
N SER A 117 10.94 8.34 33.81
CA SER A 117 11.94 8.08 34.83
C SER A 117 11.41 8.69 36.12
N VAL A 118 10.87 7.87 37.01
CA VAL A 118 10.57 8.28 38.38
C VAL A 118 11.90 8.54 39.07
N GLU A 119 12.36 9.79 39.08
CA GLU A 119 13.45 10.22 39.94
C GLU A 119 12.98 10.16 41.38
N SER A 120 13.36 9.08 42.07
CA SER A 120 13.20 8.91 43.50
C SER A 120 14.06 9.93 44.25
N SER A 121 13.47 11.08 44.62
CA SER A 121 14.08 12.00 45.58
C SER A 121 14.07 11.37 46.98
N SER A 122 15.23 10.93 47.45
CA SER A 122 15.45 10.59 48.86
C SER A 122 16.22 11.72 49.54
N ASP A 123 15.51 12.73 50.04
CA ASP A 123 16.05 13.70 51.00
C ASP A 123 15.49 13.40 52.39
N HIS A 124 16.32 12.77 53.22
CA HIS A 124 16.14 12.79 54.68
C HIS A 124 17.49 12.73 55.38
N ARG A 125 17.99 13.91 55.74
CA ARG A 125 18.96 14.10 56.83
C ARG A 125 18.39 15.15 57.78
N THR A 126 17.79 14.69 58.87
CA THR A 126 17.50 15.52 60.05
C THR A 126 18.67 15.38 61.00
N GLU A 127 19.44 16.45 61.15
CA GLU A 127 20.45 16.60 62.20
C GLU A 127 19.74 16.80 63.54
N ILE A 128 20.12 16.02 64.55
CA ILE A 128 19.62 16.11 65.93
C ILE A 128 20.54 17.09 66.68
N PRO A 129 20.04 18.17 67.30
CA PRO A 129 20.86 19.03 68.16
C PRO A 129 21.16 18.32 69.49
N SER A 130 22.43 18.33 69.91
CA SER A 130 22.87 17.95 71.25
C SER A 130 22.48 19.04 72.26
N GLU A 131 21.67 18.70 73.26
CA GLU A 131 21.47 19.53 74.45
C GLU A 131 22.31 18.98 75.61
N ASP A 132 23.07 19.90 76.22
CA ASP A 132 23.91 19.73 77.40
C ASP A 132 23.09 19.37 78.65
N LEU A 133 23.61 18.42 79.45
CA LEU A 133 23.40 18.32 80.90
C LEU A 133 24.57 17.58 81.56
#